data_AF-A0AAN1Q2Q8-F1
#
_entry.id   AF-A0AAN1Q2Q8-F1
#
_cell.length_a   1.000
_cell.length_b   1.000
_cell.length_c   1.000
_cell.angle_alpha   90.00
_cell.angle_beta   90.00
_cell.angle_gamma   90.00
#
_symmetry.space_group_name_H-M   'P 1'
#
loop_
_entity.id
_entity.type
_entity.pdbx_description
1 polymer ?
#
loop_
_entity_poly.entity_id
_entity_poly.type
_entity_poly.pdbx_seq_one_letter_code
_entity_poly.pdbx_strand_id
1 'polypeptide(L)'
;MDYFKQRRAYRNLKRNQIDISTGQNNLYRELLDYANDEYQLDKLFTLKNSALLDLTGLSEAGLKKARNELVQLGLIKYVPGKRNKQKPQYQIIRLYSTSWATRNGDSSSTSNQSSIPTGNPDSSPTGSSKELTNTTPELTTTEKDNKDPRDHIREEFQNEVWAVYPRQEKFGDAWNAYYRATVTGANPAGKATKSQIIQGIGNYKRYLEVKGIQGQYVQQLANWLDNGGWLSNYDMTPPKPKGKSGAGRKEIIPKWAQNGASQADSKPNSSDNEQDDMSDEAFLALVNSQEEAK
;
A
#
# COMPACT_ATOMS: atom_id res chain seq x y z
N MET A 1 3.40 -2.33 24.88
CA MET A 1 2.88 -1.74 23.60
C MET A 1 3.81 -0.60 23.15
N ASP A 2 3.99 -0.34 21.85
CA ASP A 2 4.73 0.82 21.30
C ASP A 2 3.82 2.06 21.13
N TYR A 3 4.19 3.16 21.79
CA TYR A 3 3.46 4.43 21.80
C TYR A 3 3.40 5.12 20.44
N PHE A 4 4.53 5.27 19.75
CA PHE A 4 4.58 5.98 18.47
C PHE A 4 3.79 5.25 17.38
N LYS A 5 3.87 3.91 17.36
CA LYS A 5 3.05 3.08 16.47
C LYS A 5 1.58 3.22 16.78
N GLN A 6 1.18 3.20 18.06
CA GLN A 6 -0.21 3.41 18.48
C GLN A 6 -0.72 4.79 18.09
N ARG A 7 0.08 5.85 18.31
CA ARG A 7 -0.24 7.23 17.97
C ARG A 7 -0.44 7.43 16.47
N ARG A 8 0.41 6.81 15.64
CA ARG A 8 0.32 6.82 14.16
C ARG A 8 -0.90 6.04 13.67
N ALA A 9 -1.14 4.85 14.22
CA ALA A 9 -2.29 4.03 13.87
C ALA A 9 -3.61 4.76 14.15
N TYR A 10 -3.76 5.36 15.33
CA TYR A 10 -4.94 6.16 15.67
C TYR A 10 -5.10 7.40 14.78
N ARG A 11 -4.00 8.08 14.40
CA ARG A 11 -4.07 9.22 13.46
C ARG A 11 -4.57 8.80 12.07
N ASN A 12 -4.10 7.66 11.56
CA ASN A 12 -4.57 7.13 10.28
C ASN A 12 -6.04 6.70 10.35
N LEU A 13 -6.44 6.09 11.47
CA LEU A 13 -7.81 5.66 11.71
C LEU A 13 -8.80 6.85 11.70
N LYS A 14 -8.49 7.89 12.48
CA LYS A 14 -9.28 9.14 12.53
C LYS A 14 -9.39 9.82 11.16
N ARG A 15 -8.34 9.76 10.32
CA ARG A 15 -8.36 10.41 9.00
C ARG A 15 -9.24 9.65 8.00
N ASN A 16 -9.24 8.32 8.06
CA ASN A 16 -9.67 7.51 6.93
C ASN A 16 -10.93 6.66 7.20
N GLN A 17 -11.29 6.43 8.46
CA GLN A 17 -12.27 5.39 8.81
C GLN A 17 -13.32 5.82 9.83
N ILE A 18 -13.03 6.76 10.73
CA ILE A 18 -13.94 7.14 11.80
C ILE A 18 -14.00 8.64 12.02
N ASP A 19 -15.22 9.12 12.26
CA ASP A 19 -15.46 10.47 12.74
C ASP A 19 -15.34 10.50 14.25
N ILE A 20 -14.40 11.32 14.73
CA ILE A 20 -14.14 11.51 16.15
C ILE A 20 -14.35 12.96 16.51
N SER A 21 -15.17 13.20 17.54
CA SER A 21 -15.39 14.53 18.09
C SER A 21 -14.13 15.06 18.78
N THR A 22 -14.02 16.39 18.91
CA THR A 22 -12.89 17.01 19.62
C THR A 22 -12.74 16.47 21.04
N GLY A 23 -13.86 16.28 21.76
CA GLY A 23 -13.85 15.73 23.12
C GLY A 23 -13.35 14.28 23.20
N GLN A 24 -13.81 13.41 22.29
CA GLN A 24 -13.30 12.04 22.19
C GLN A 24 -11.81 12.02 21.85
N ASN A 25 -11.37 12.88 20.93
CA ASN A 25 -9.97 12.97 20.54
C ASN A 25 -9.09 13.37 21.72
N ASN A 26 -9.48 14.41 22.44
CA ASN A 26 -8.71 14.91 23.59
C ASN A 26 -8.65 13.84 24.67
N LEU A 27 -9.78 13.23 25.02
CA LEU A 27 -9.82 12.15 26.00
C LEU A 27 -8.91 10.97 25.62
N TYR A 28 -8.95 10.51 24.36
CA TYR A 28 -8.10 9.41 23.92
C TYR A 28 -6.61 9.77 23.98
N ARG A 29 -6.24 10.99 23.59
CA ARG A 29 -4.84 11.44 23.60
C ARG A 29 -4.30 11.56 25.01
N GLU A 30 -5.04 12.18 25.92
CA GLU A 30 -4.65 12.28 27.33
C GLU A 30 -4.48 10.89 27.97
N LEU A 31 -5.42 9.96 27.72
CA LEU A 31 -5.30 8.58 28.21
C LEU A 31 -4.09 7.85 27.64
N LEU A 32 -3.79 8.07 26.36
CA LEU A 32 -2.65 7.45 25.68
C LEU A 32 -1.31 7.97 26.21
N ASP A 33 -1.21 9.28 26.40
CA ASP A 33 0.00 9.96 26.87
C ASP A 33 0.25 9.60 28.34
N TYR A 34 -0.78 9.68 29.20
CA TYR A 34 -0.69 9.25 30.60
C TYR A 34 -0.26 7.78 30.74
N ALA A 35 -0.87 6.87 29.96
CA ALA A 35 -0.51 5.45 30.02
C ALA A 35 0.93 5.17 29.54
N ASN A 36 1.46 6.02 28.63
CA ASN A 36 2.84 5.95 28.21
C ASN A 36 3.78 6.40 29.32
N ASP A 37 3.49 7.54 29.97
CA ASP A 37 4.33 8.11 31.03
C ASP A 37 4.41 7.20 32.26
N GLU A 38 3.32 6.47 32.56
CA GLU A 38 3.24 5.49 33.64
C GLU A 38 3.76 4.09 33.23
N TYR A 39 4.28 3.91 32.01
CA TYR A 39 4.72 2.63 31.44
C TYR A 39 3.65 1.51 31.50
N GLN A 40 2.37 1.89 31.45
CA GLN A 40 1.19 1.02 31.58
C GLN A 40 0.38 0.93 30.27
N LEU A 41 1.00 1.22 29.13
CA LEU A 41 0.33 1.33 27.85
C LEU A 41 -0.43 0.06 27.41
N ASP A 42 -0.02 -1.12 27.87
CA ASP A 42 -0.71 -2.41 27.64
C ASP A 42 -1.52 -2.93 28.82
N LYS A 43 -1.55 -2.23 29.95
CA LYS A 43 -2.21 -2.68 31.19
C LYS A 43 -3.40 -1.79 31.55
N LEU A 44 -4.20 -2.24 32.53
CA LEU A 44 -5.17 -1.37 33.16
C LEU A 44 -4.45 -0.37 34.06
N PHE A 45 -4.77 0.91 33.91
CA PHE A 45 -4.27 1.99 34.75
C PHE A 45 -5.43 2.77 35.36
N THR A 46 -5.20 3.40 36.50
CA THR A 46 -6.21 4.21 37.20
C THR A 46 -6.06 5.68 36.87
N LEU A 47 -7.17 6.36 36.56
CA LEU A 47 -7.16 7.81 36.40
C LEU A 47 -8.43 8.43 36.99
N LYS A 48 -8.29 9.53 37.74
CA LYS A 48 -9.44 10.16 38.42
C LYS A 48 -10.29 10.94 37.42
N ASN A 49 -11.62 10.91 37.58
CA ASN A 49 -12.52 11.71 36.76
C ASN A 49 -12.20 13.21 36.86
N SER A 50 -11.89 13.74 38.04
CA SER A 50 -11.54 15.17 38.21
C SER A 50 -10.34 15.57 37.36
N ALA A 51 -9.25 14.79 37.42
CA ALA A 51 -8.06 15.02 36.61
C ALA A 51 -8.36 14.96 35.10
N LEU A 52 -9.20 14.02 34.66
CA LEU A 52 -9.61 13.94 33.26
C LEU A 52 -10.42 15.15 32.81
N LEU A 53 -11.29 15.71 33.67
CA LEU A 53 -12.04 16.91 33.33
C LEU A 53 -11.09 18.11 33.16
N ASP A 54 -10.14 18.27 34.08
CA ASP A 54 -9.17 19.36 34.07
C ASP A 54 -8.26 19.30 32.83
N LEU A 55 -7.76 18.10 32.48
CA LEU A 55 -6.86 17.90 31.33
C LEU A 55 -7.58 17.99 29.98
N THR A 56 -8.79 17.45 29.88
CA THR A 56 -9.52 17.41 28.60
C THR A 56 -10.37 18.65 28.34
N GLY A 57 -10.62 19.47 29.37
CA GLY A 57 -11.52 20.61 29.31
C GLY A 57 -13.00 20.23 29.11
N LEU A 58 -13.37 18.98 29.35
CA LEU A 58 -14.73 18.48 29.17
C LEU A 58 -15.59 18.70 30.41
N SER A 59 -16.90 18.85 30.20
CA SER A 59 -17.88 18.72 31.28
C SER A 59 -18.02 17.26 31.72
N GLU A 60 -18.57 17.01 32.91
CA GLU A 60 -18.76 15.64 33.40
C GLU A 60 -19.66 14.79 32.47
N ALA A 61 -20.72 15.42 31.93
CA ALA A 61 -21.59 14.79 30.94
C ALA A 61 -20.84 14.53 29.62
N GLY A 62 -20.04 15.49 29.16
CA GLY A 62 -19.21 15.35 27.96
C GLY A 62 -18.18 14.23 28.09
N LEU A 63 -17.54 14.11 29.26
CA LEU A 63 -16.58 13.04 29.55
C LEU A 63 -17.25 11.66 29.57
N LYS A 64 -18.46 11.54 30.14
CA LYS A 64 -19.23 10.28 30.13
C LYS A 64 -19.59 9.88 28.69
N LYS A 65 -20.08 10.82 27.89
CA LYS A 65 -20.42 10.60 26.48
C LYS A 65 -19.19 10.19 25.66
N ALA A 66 -18.12 10.98 25.69
CA ALA A 66 -16.90 10.71 24.95
C ALA A 66 -16.29 9.35 25.32
N ARG A 67 -16.30 8.99 26.60
CA ARG A 67 -15.84 7.68 27.07
C ARG A 67 -16.66 6.54 26.50
N ASN A 68 -17.99 6.62 26.55
CA ASN A 68 -18.87 5.59 26.02
C ASN A 68 -18.64 5.40 24.52
N GLU A 69 -18.52 6.50 23.77
CA GLU A 69 -18.26 6.47 22.34
C GLU A 69 -16.89 5.85 22.04
N LEU A 70 -15.83 6.19 22.78
CA LEU A 70 -14.51 5.55 22.63
C LEU A 70 -14.52 4.05 22.98
N VAL A 71 -15.37 3.62 23.91
CA VAL A 71 -15.55 2.20 24.27
C VAL A 71 -16.31 1.46 23.16
N GLN A 72 -17.39 2.05 22.63
CA GLN A 72 -18.15 1.48 21.50
C GLN A 72 -17.29 1.36 20.25
N LEU A 73 -16.45 2.36 20.05
CA LEU A 73 -15.41 2.36 19.03
C LEU A 73 -14.29 1.36 19.37
N GLY A 74 -14.23 0.70 20.53
CA GLY A 74 -13.16 -0.26 20.80
C GLY A 74 -11.75 0.36 20.82
N LEU A 75 -11.65 1.66 21.14
CA LEU A 75 -10.38 2.38 21.29
C LEU A 75 -9.81 2.22 22.69
N ILE A 76 -10.69 2.13 23.69
CA ILE A 76 -10.34 1.93 25.10
C ILE A 76 -11.22 0.85 25.72
N LYS A 77 -10.70 0.19 26.75
CA LYS A 77 -11.53 -0.49 27.74
C LYS A 77 -11.71 0.40 28.95
N TYR A 78 -12.92 0.40 29.51
CA TYR A 78 -13.25 1.19 30.69
C TYR A 78 -13.86 0.29 31.75
N VAL A 79 -13.34 0.38 32.98
CA VAL A 79 -13.93 -0.25 34.15
C VAL A 79 -14.46 0.84 35.08
N PRO A 80 -15.78 0.87 35.34
CA PRO A 80 -16.37 1.88 36.19
C PRO A 80 -15.89 1.74 37.64
N GLY A 81 -15.45 2.86 38.20
CA GLY A 81 -15.16 2.96 39.62
C GLY A 81 -16.43 2.94 40.46
N LYS A 82 -16.30 2.54 41.72
CA LYS A 82 -17.37 2.65 42.73
C LYS A 82 -17.05 3.81 43.66
N ARG A 83 -18.07 4.63 43.95
CA ARG A 83 -17.96 5.77 44.88
C ARG A 83 -17.26 5.34 46.16
N ASN A 84 -16.14 5.98 46.48
CA ASN A 84 -15.34 5.78 47.69
C ASN A 84 -14.75 4.37 47.89
N LYS A 85 -14.74 3.51 46.86
CA LYS A 85 -14.18 2.13 46.95
C LYS A 85 -13.19 1.79 45.85
N GLN A 86 -13.45 2.20 44.61
CA GLN A 86 -12.60 1.86 43.46
C GLN A 86 -12.53 3.05 42.49
N LYS A 87 -11.30 3.40 42.07
CA LYS A 87 -11.07 4.43 41.07
C LYS A 87 -11.41 3.88 39.68
N PRO A 88 -11.88 4.72 38.74
CA PRO A 88 -12.09 4.27 37.37
C PRO A 88 -10.77 3.82 36.74
N GLN A 89 -10.84 2.75 35.96
CA GLN A 89 -9.68 2.19 35.27
C GLN A 89 -9.88 2.20 33.76
N TYR A 90 -8.77 2.31 33.06
CA TYR A 90 -8.71 2.43 31.61
C TYR A 90 -7.62 1.51 31.06
N GLN A 91 -7.79 1.04 29.83
CA GLN A 91 -6.76 0.34 29.07
C GLN A 91 -6.84 0.78 27.61
N ILE A 92 -5.69 1.09 27.01
CA ILE A 92 -5.61 1.41 25.58
C ILE A 92 -5.68 0.12 24.77
N ILE A 93 -6.56 0.07 23.77
CA ILE A 93 -6.66 -1.07 22.87
C ILE A 93 -5.65 -0.90 21.73
N ARG A 94 -4.78 -1.90 21.54
CA ARG A 94 -3.76 -1.89 20.47
C ARG A 94 -4.40 -1.86 19.09
N LEU A 95 -4.00 -0.89 18.26
CA LEU A 95 -4.60 -0.66 16.93
C LEU A 95 -3.78 -1.22 15.75
N TYR A 96 -2.48 -1.46 15.92
CA TYR A 96 -1.57 -1.83 14.83
C TYR A 96 -1.22 -3.33 14.76
N SER A 97 -1.93 -4.20 15.48
CA SER A 97 -1.68 -5.66 15.48
C SER A 97 -2.76 -6.51 14.80
N THR A 98 -3.97 -5.98 14.60
CA THR A 98 -5.13 -6.66 13.97
C THR A 98 -6.05 -5.58 13.40
N SER A 99 -6.82 -5.84 12.34
CA SER A 99 -7.75 -4.84 11.79
C SER A 99 -8.74 -4.36 12.85
N TRP A 100 -8.65 -3.08 13.19
CA TRP A 100 -9.68 -2.32 13.89
C TRP A 100 -11.11 -2.67 13.43
N ALA A 101 -11.31 -2.75 12.10
CA ALA A 101 -12.61 -2.99 11.48
C ALA A 101 -13.21 -4.36 11.83
N THR A 102 -12.38 -5.39 12.07
CA THR A 102 -12.87 -6.71 12.47
C THR A 102 -13.40 -6.70 13.91
N ARG A 103 -12.83 -5.86 14.80
CA ARG A 103 -13.20 -5.85 16.23
C ARG A 103 -14.50 -5.12 16.55
N ASN A 104 -14.86 -4.11 15.76
CA ASN A 104 -16.08 -3.33 15.99
C ASN A 104 -17.26 -3.81 15.15
N GLY A 105 -17.03 -4.73 14.19
CA GLY A 105 -18.08 -5.36 13.38
C GLY A 105 -18.99 -6.30 14.17
N ASP A 106 -18.49 -6.92 15.24
CA ASP A 106 -19.27 -7.84 16.11
C ASP A 106 -19.98 -7.15 17.28
N SER A 107 -19.84 -5.82 17.43
CA SER A 107 -20.56 -5.04 18.47
C SER A 107 -21.77 -4.32 17.90
N SER A 108 -22.58 -5.04 17.13
CA SER A 108 -23.93 -4.62 16.76
C SER A 108 -24.89 -5.77 17.08
N SER A 109 -25.67 -5.57 18.14
CA SER A 109 -26.90 -6.29 18.55
C SER A 109 -26.80 -7.05 19.88
N THR A 110 -26.80 -6.31 20.99
CA THR A 110 -27.75 -6.61 22.09
C THR A 110 -28.04 -5.32 22.84
N SER A 111 -28.88 -4.47 22.27
CA SER A 111 -29.59 -3.46 23.04
C SER A 111 -30.58 -4.20 23.95
N ASN A 112 -30.20 -4.45 25.20
CA ASN A 112 -31.18 -4.75 26.23
C ASN A 112 -31.96 -3.46 26.51
N GLN A 113 -33.01 -3.23 25.73
CA GLN A 113 -34.09 -2.34 26.11
C GLN A 113 -34.86 -3.00 27.25
N SER A 114 -34.59 -2.55 28.47
CA SER A 114 -35.42 -2.86 29.62
C SER A 114 -36.57 -1.85 29.63
N SER A 115 -37.69 -2.21 29.00
CA SER A 115 -38.97 -1.50 29.13
C SER A 115 -39.88 -2.28 30.08
N ILE A 116 -40.34 -1.58 31.11
CA ILE A 116 -41.31 -2.02 32.12
C ILE A 116 -42.69 -2.23 31.44
N PRO A 117 -43.46 -3.27 31.77
CA PRO A 117 -44.78 -3.50 31.18
C PRO A 117 -45.89 -2.86 32.01
N THR A 118 -46.77 -2.08 31.37
CA THR A 118 -48.10 -1.77 31.91
C THR A 118 -49.14 -1.73 30.79
N GLY A 119 -49.96 -2.78 30.71
CA GLY A 119 -51.42 -2.70 30.57
C GLY A 119 -52.10 -2.30 29.25
N ASN A 120 -52.55 -3.34 28.53
CA ASN A 120 -53.92 -3.54 28.00
C ASN A 120 -54.38 -2.99 26.62
N PRO A 121 -55.38 -3.65 25.98
CA PRO A 121 -55.39 -3.96 24.53
C PRO A 121 -56.52 -3.29 23.74
N ASP A 122 -56.42 -3.22 22.40
CA ASP A 122 -57.58 -3.41 21.52
C ASP A 122 -57.23 -3.64 20.03
N SER A 123 -57.94 -4.60 19.43
CA SER A 123 -58.37 -4.75 18.03
C SER A 123 -57.38 -4.97 16.85
N SER A 124 -57.75 -5.97 16.04
CA SER A 124 -57.16 -6.57 14.82
C SER A 124 -57.97 -6.15 13.57
N PRO A 125 -57.77 -6.67 12.33
CA PRO A 125 -56.61 -6.77 11.42
C PRO A 125 -56.89 -6.11 10.04
N THR A 126 -55.96 -6.14 9.06
CA THR A 126 -56.20 -6.48 7.63
C THR A 126 -54.95 -6.32 6.74
N GLY A 127 -54.58 -7.41 6.02
CA GLY A 127 -53.95 -7.49 4.68
C GLY A 127 -52.55 -6.85 4.47
N SER A 128 -51.65 -7.32 3.62
CA SER A 128 -51.66 -8.38 2.61
C SER A 128 -50.20 -8.58 2.15
N SER A 129 -49.79 -9.84 2.03
CA SER A 129 -48.83 -10.42 1.06
C SER A 129 -47.60 -9.59 0.59
N LYS A 130 -46.41 -10.19 0.76
CA LYS A 130 -45.51 -10.54 -0.36
C LYS A 130 -44.40 -11.49 0.11
N GLU A 131 -44.60 -12.76 -0.21
CA GLU A 131 -43.61 -13.82 -0.22
C GLU A 131 -42.69 -13.63 -1.44
N LEU A 132 -41.38 -13.77 -1.27
CA LEU A 132 -40.44 -14.11 -2.33
C LEU A 132 -39.28 -14.89 -1.72
N THR A 133 -39.30 -16.17 -2.07
CA THR A 133 -38.43 -17.30 -1.78
C THR A 133 -36.97 -17.16 -2.22
N ASN A 134 -36.11 -17.83 -1.43
CA ASN A 134 -34.86 -18.53 -1.76
C ASN A 134 -33.64 -17.67 -2.17
N THR A 135 -32.51 -17.76 -1.48
CA THR A 135 -31.64 -18.94 -1.52
C THR A 135 -30.64 -18.91 -0.36
N THR A 136 -30.73 -19.91 0.52
CA THR A 136 -29.70 -20.25 1.50
C THR A 136 -28.55 -20.96 0.78
N PRO A 137 -27.30 -20.49 0.83
CA PRO A 137 -26.17 -21.38 0.65
C PRO A 137 -25.90 -22.08 1.98
N GLU A 138 -25.97 -23.41 1.95
CA GLU A 138 -25.52 -24.29 3.03
C GLU A 138 -24.15 -23.88 3.57
N LEU A 139 -24.08 -23.68 4.87
CA LEU A 139 -22.84 -23.76 5.64
C LEU A 139 -22.78 -25.19 6.20
N THR A 140 -22.08 -26.07 5.49
CA THR A 140 -21.61 -27.34 6.05
C THR A 140 -20.71 -27.04 7.25
N THR A 141 -21.19 -27.47 8.41
CA THR A 141 -20.49 -27.62 9.69
C THR A 141 -19.26 -28.51 9.46
N THR A 142 -18.06 -28.21 9.98
CA THR A 142 -17.51 -28.70 11.26
C THR A 142 -16.02 -28.28 11.22
N GLU A 143 -15.54 -27.35 12.03
CA GLU A 143 -14.74 -27.57 13.25
C GLU A 143 -14.38 -26.16 13.76
N LYS A 144 -14.46 -25.94 15.07
CA LYS A 144 -14.22 -24.63 15.71
C LYS A 144 -12.72 -24.31 15.73
N ASP A 145 -12.23 -23.66 14.69
CA ASP A 145 -11.06 -22.79 14.81
C ASP A 145 -11.55 -21.34 14.89
N ASN A 146 -11.29 -20.67 16.02
CA ASN A 146 -11.47 -19.22 16.17
C ASN A 146 -10.45 -18.43 15.31
N LYS A 147 -10.29 -18.79 14.03
CA LYS A 147 -9.49 -18.02 13.08
C LYS A 147 -10.35 -16.91 12.49
N ASP A 148 -9.86 -15.68 12.57
CA ASP A 148 -10.48 -14.51 11.94
C ASP A 148 -10.76 -14.84 10.46
N PRO A 149 -11.93 -14.52 9.88
CA PRO A 149 -12.17 -14.69 8.44
C PRO A 149 -11.08 -14.04 7.58
N ARG A 150 -10.44 -12.98 8.09
CA ARG A 150 -9.28 -12.34 7.45
C ARG A 150 -8.01 -13.16 7.55
N ASP A 151 -7.83 -13.94 8.61
CA ASP A 151 -6.74 -14.92 8.73
C ASP A 151 -6.97 -16.07 7.75
N HIS A 152 -8.21 -16.52 7.56
CA HIS A 152 -8.54 -17.49 6.50
C HIS A 152 -8.22 -16.94 5.10
N ILE A 153 -8.65 -15.71 4.78
CA ILE A 153 -8.34 -15.06 3.49
C ILE A 153 -6.83 -14.82 3.32
N ARG A 154 -6.11 -14.53 4.41
CA ARG A 154 -4.65 -14.36 4.41
C ARG A 154 -3.93 -15.68 4.21
N GLU A 155 -4.35 -16.75 4.88
CA GLU A 155 -3.83 -18.10 4.71
C GLU A 155 -4.09 -18.59 3.28
N GLU A 156 -5.30 -18.38 2.75
CA GLU A 156 -5.63 -18.63 1.35
C GLU A 156 -4.71 -17.84 0.40
N PHE A 157 -4.53 -16.54 0.64
CA PHE A 157 -3.62 -15.72 -0.18
C PHE A 157 -2.19 -16.27 -0.14
N GLN A 158 -1.69 -16.60 1.06
CA GLN A 158 -0.34 -17.10 1.24
C GLN A 158 -0.13 -18.44 0.54
N ASN A 159 -1.08 -19.36 0.67
CA ASN A 159 -0.96 -20.72 0.18
C ASN A 159 -1.29 -20.85 -1.31
N GLU A 160 -2.26 -20.09 -1.81
CA GLU A 160 -2.76 -20.26 -3.19
C GLU A 160 -2.23 -19.21 -4.16
N VAL A 161 -2.02 -17.97 -3.73
CA VAL A 161 -1.67 -16.85 -4.63
C VAL A 161 -0.19 -16.50 -4.51
N TRP A 162 0.29 -16.31 -3.29
CA TRP A 162 1.67 -15.94 -2.99
C TRP A 162 2.65 -17.06 -3.33
N ALA A 163 2.35 -18.29 -2.89
CA ALA A 163 3.19 -19.45 -3.16
C ALA A 163 3.37 -19.71 -4.67
N VAL A 164 2.35 -19.40 -5.47
CA VAL A 164 2.37 -19.63 -6.91
C VAL A 164 3.09 -18.49 -7.64
N TYR A 165 3.19 -17.28 -7.10
CA TYR A 165 3.77 -16.17 -7.85
C TYR A 165 5.32 -16.24 -7.95
N PRO A 166 5.92 -15.98 -9.14
CA PRO A 166 7.36 -16.18 -9.37
C PRO A 166 8.29 -15.24 -8.57
N ARG A 167 7.80 -14.08 -8.12
CA ARG A 167 8.58 -13.11 -7.32
C ARG A 167 7.92 -12.81 -5.98
N GLN A 168 8.42 -13.45 -4.94
CA GLN A 168 7.88 -13.38 -3.58
C GLN A 168 8.56 -12.28 -2.74
N GLU A 169 8.34 -11.02 -3.11
CA GLU A 169 8.88 -9.85 -2.39
C GLU A 169 7.77 -8.93 -1.89
N LYS A 170 8.03 -8.24 -0.77
CA LYS A 170 7.11 -7.26 -0.17
C LYS A 170 5.72 -7.85 0.09
N PHE A 171 5.68 -8.95 0.83
CA PHE A 171 4.45 -9.68 1.19
C PHE A 171 3.33 -8.75 1.67
N GLY A 172 3.64 -7.77 2.52
CA GLY A 172 2.66 -6.81 3.03
C GLY A 172 1.99 -5.97 1.93
N ASP A 173 2.75 -5.51 0.95
CA ASP A 173 2.22 -4.71 -0.16
C ASP A 173 1.37 -5.58 -1.10
N ALA A 174 1.82 -6.80 -1.37
CA ALA A 174 1.08 -7.75 -2.19
C ALA A 174 -0.23 -8.19 -1.53
N TRP A 175 -0.21 -8.44 -0.22
CA TRP A 175 -1.42 -8.71 0.57
C TRP A 175 -2.41 -7.54 0.50
N ASN A 176 -1.93 -6.31 0.67
CA ASN A 176 -2.79 -5.13 0.57
C ASN A 176 -3.41 -4.98 -0.82
N ALA A 177 -2.65 -5.23 -1.89
CA ALA A 177 -3.15 -5.21 -3.26
C ALA A 177 -4.18 -6.32 -3.55
N TYR A 178 -3.94 -7.53 -3.05
CA TYR A 178 -4.88 -8.65 -3.18
C TYR A 178 -6.18 -8.38 -2.43
N TYR A 179 -6.09 -7.87 -1.21
CA TYR A 179 -7.25 -7.48 -0.41
C TYR A 179 -8.06 -6.36 -1.08
N ARG A 180 -7.38 -5.41 -1.75
CA ARG A 180 -8.05 -4.38 -2.56
C ARG A 180 -8.81 -4.97 -3.75
N ALA A 181 -8.17 -5.88 -4.48
CA ALA A 181 -8.75 -6.49 -5.68
C ALA A 181 -9.93 -7.42 -5.36
N THR A 182 -9.88 -8.16 -4.25
CA THR A 182 -10.89 -9.21 -3.93
C THR A 182 -11.98 -8.76 -2.97
N VAL A 183 -11.64 -7.98 -1.93
CA VAL A 183 -12.57 -7.63 -0.85
C VAL A 183 -13.13 -6.24 -1.04
N THR A 184 -12.27 -5.22 -1.15
CA THR A 184 -12.75 -3.84 -1.18
C THR A 184 -13.21 -3.40 -2.57
N GLY A 185 -12.70 -4.03 -3.64
CA GLY A 185 -12.92 -3.60 -5.02
C GLY A 185 -12.28 -2.25 -5.38
N ALA A 186 -11.47 -1.69 -4.47
CA ALA A 186 -10.79 -0.40 -4.64
C ALA A 186 -9.50 -0.54 -5.46
N ASN A 187 -9.62 -1.20 -6.61
CA ASN A 187 -8.56 -1.40 -7.58
C ASN A 187 -8.98 -0.73 -8.90
N PRO A 188 -8.06 -0.09 -9.65
CA PRO A 188 -8.36 0.50 -10.96
C PRO A 188 -9.07 -0.47 -11.93
N ALA A 189 -8.80 -1.76 -11.83
CA ALA A 189 -9.39 -2.83 -12.64
C ALA A 189 -10.69 -3.44 -12.05
N GLY A 190 -11.18 -2.90 -10.94
CA GLY A 190 -12.41 -3.36 -10.27
C GLY A 190 -12.22 -4.58 -9.37
N LYS A 191 -13.35 -5.19 -8.97
CA LYS A 191 -13.36 -6.36 -8.08
C LYS A 191 -13.09 -7.64 -8.88
N ALA A 192 -12.13 -8.44 -8.42
CA ALA A 192 -11.73 -9.69 -9.02
C ALA A 192 -12.01 -10.88 -8.10
N THR A 193 -12.30 -12.02 -8.69
CA THR A 193 -12.44 -13.30 -7.97
C THR A 193 -11.07 -13.97 -7.86
N LYS A 194 -10.83 -14.70 -6.76
CA LYS A 194 -9.59 -15.48 -6.54
C LYS A 194 -9.21 -16.34 -7.76
N SER A 195 -10.18 -17.06 -8.33
CA SER A 195 -9.98 -17.89 -9.52
C SER A 195 -9.42 -17.10 -10.71
N GLN A 196 -9.93 -15.88 -10.96
CA GLN A 196 -9.44 -15.02 -12.05
C GLN A 196 -7.99 -14.58 -11.81
N ILE A 197 -7.63 -14.29 -10.56
CA ILE A 197 -6.27 -13.94 -10.17
C ILE A 197 -5.33 -15.12 -10.41
N ILE A 198 -5.69 -16.32 -9.97
CA ILE A 198 -4.88 -17.53 -10.16
C ILE A 198 -4.69 -17.85 -11.64
N GLN A 199 -5.77 -17.76 -12.44
CA GLN A 199 -5.70 -17.94 -13.90
C GLN A 199 -4.77 -16.90 -14.55
N GLY A 200 -4.90 -15.63 -14.16
CA GLY A 200 -4.03 -14.56 -14.63
C GLY A 200 -2.55 -14.79 -14.29
N ILE A 201 -2.25 -15.29 -13.09
CA ILE A 201 -0.88 -15.66 -12.68
C ILE A 201 -0.35 -16.79 -13.56
N GLY A 202 -1.16 -17.80 -13.88
CA GLY A 202 -0.79 -18.87 -14.80
C GLY A 202 -0.42 -18.34 -16.20
N ASN A 203 -1.21 -17.41 -16.74
CA ASN A 203 -0.89 -16.76 -18.01
C ASN A 203 0.38 -15.92 -17.91
N TYR A 204 0.57 -15.19 -16.81
CA TYR A 204 1.77 -14.39 -16.59
C TYR A 204 3.04 -15.25 -16.51
N LYS A 205 3.00 -16.43 -15.88
CA LYS A 205 4.13 -17.37 -15.87
C LYS A 205 4.54 -17.82 -17.26
N ARG A 206 3.56 -18.23 -18.07
CA ARG A 206 3.79 -18.64 -19.46
C ARG A 206 4.40 -17.50 -20.28
N TYR A 207 3.94 -16.28 -20.06
CA TYR A 207 4.51 -15.09 -20.69
C TYR A 207 5.98 -14.88 -20.31
N LEU A 208 6.34 -15.04 -19.04
CA LEU A 208 7.72 -14.92 -18.57
C LEU A 208 8.62 -16.00 -19.20
N GLU A 209 8.12 -17.24 -19.33
CA GLU A 209 8.83 -18.35 -19.97
C GLU A 209 9.07 -18.07 -21.46
N VAL A 210 8.03 -17.64 -22.19
CA VAL A 210 8.10 -17.31 -23.62
C VAL A 210 9.08 -16.17 -23.89
N LYS A 211 9.06 -15.11 -23.07
CA LYS A 211 9.92 -13.93 -23.25
C LYS A 211 11.32 -14.11 -22.62
N GLY A 212 11.57 -15.19 -21.87
CA GLY A 212 12.83 -15.43 -21.16
C GLY A 212 13.13 -14.38 -20.08
N ILE A 213 12.10 -13.80 -19.44
CA ILE A 213 12.25 -12.77 -18.41
C ILE A 213 12.39 -13.45 -17.05
N GLN A 214 13.51 -13.23 -16.36
CA GLN A 214 13.79 -13.84 -15.06
C GLN A 214 14.30 -12.83 -14.02
N GLY A 215 14.19 -13.21 -12.74
CA GLY A 215 14.75 -12.48 -11.61
C GLY A 215 14.13 -11.08 -11.41
N GLN A 216 14.98 -10.07 -11.30
CA GLN A 216 14.61 -8.69 -10.95
C GLN A 216 13.63 -8.01 -11.91
N TYR A 217 13.54 -8.52 -13.16
CA TYR A 217 12.65 -8.00 -14.20
C TYR A 217 11.22 -8.56 -14.10
N VAL A 218 11.01 -9.59 -13.26
CA VAL A 218 9.66 -10.07 -12.94
C VAL A 218 8.95 -9.01 -12.11
N GLN A 219 7.72 -8.65 -12.50
CA GLN A 219 6.95 -7.64 -11.80
C GLN A 219 6.65 -8.09 -10.37
N GLN A 220 6.66 -7.18 -9.40
CA GLN A 220 6.22 -7.47 -8.04
C GLN A 220 4.72 -7.77 -8.02
N LEU A 221 4.28 -8.74 -7.22
CA LEU A 221 2.88 -9.16 -7.18
C LEU A 221 1.92 -8.00 -6.84
N ALA A 222 2.33 -7.08 -5.96
CA ALA A 222 1.54 -5.89 -5.64
C ALA A 222 1.23 -5.04 -6.88
N ASN A 223 2.26 -4.73 -7.68
CA ASN A 223 2.12 -3.94 -8.89
C ASN A 223 1.33 -4.70 -9.97
N TRP A 224 1.52 -6.01 -10.06
CA TRP A 224 0.78 -6.87 -10.98
C TRP A 224 -0.72 -6.85 -10.65
N LEU A 225 -1.08 -6.96 -9.36
CA LEU A 225 -2.46 -6.87 -8.90
C LEU A 225 -3.04 -5.46 -9.07
N ASP A 226 -2.30 -4.40 -8.71
CA ASP A 226 -2.81 -3.03 -8.83
C ASP A 226 -3.06 -2.60 -10.28
N ASN A 227 -2.30 -3.14 -11.22
CA ASN A 227 -2.49 -2.90 -12.65
C ASN A 227 -3.56 -3.80 -13.28
N GLY A 228 -4.28 -4.61 -12.49
CA GLY A 228 -5.29 -5.52 -13.03
C GLY A 228 -4.70 -6.66 -13.86
N GLY A 229 -3.54 -7.21 -13.46
CA GLY A 229 -2.83 -8.22 -14.23
C GLY A 229 -3.66 -9.46 -14.59
N TRP A 230 -4.73 -9.76 -13.84
CA TRP A 230 -5.67 -10.83 -14.18
C TRP A 230 -6.53 -10.56 -15.42
N LEU A 231 -6.65 -9.30 -15.86
CA LEU A 231 -7.29 -8.90 -17.12
C LEU A 231 -6.28 -8.76 -18.27
N SER A 232 -4.98 -8.96 -18.01
CA SER A 232 -3.95 -8.69 -19.00
C SER A 232 -3.93 -9.79 -20.07
N ASN A 233 -4.05 -9.37 -21.33
CA ASN A 233 -3.88 -10.24 -22.49
C ASN A 233 -2.38 -10.34 -22.80
N TYR A 234 -1.72 -11.36 -22.23
CA TYR A 234 -0.29 -11.57 -22.46
C TYR A 234 0.00 -12.08 -23.87
N ASP A 235 0.88 -11.37 -24.57
CA ASP A 235 1.40 -11.79 -25.86
C ASP A 235 2.40 -12.96 -25.68
N MET A 236 1.92 -14.16 -26.04
CA MET A 236 2.69 -15.41 -26.01
C MET A 236 3.56 -15.62 -27.25
N THR A 237 3.74 -14.60 -28.11
CA THR A 237 4.69 -14.73 -29.22
C THR A 237 6.12 -14.73 -28.67
N PRO A 238 6.94 -15.74 -29.01
CA PRO A 238 8.33 -15.75 -28.61
C PRO A 238 9.03 -14.52 -29.18
N PRO A 239 10.00 -13.94 -28.45
CA PRO A 239 10.81 -12.87 -29.01
C PRO A 239 11.45 -13.42 -30.28
N LYS A 240 11.25 -12.72 -31.41
CA LYS A 240 11.97 -13.06 -32.65
C LYS A 240 13.43 -13.19 -32.26
N PRO A 241 14.12 -14.29 -32.66
CA PRO A 241 15.54 -14.40 -32.40
C PRO A 241 16.14 -13.09 -32.92
N LYS A 242 16.93 -12.41 -32.09
CA LYS A 242 17.82 -11.36 -32.59
C LYS A 242 18.62 -12.08 -33.66
N GLY A 243 18.24 -11.89 -34.93
CA GLY A 243 18.98 -12.43 -36.04
C GLY A 243 20.41 -12.04 -35.76
N LYS A 244 21.34 -13.00 -35.82
CA LYS A 244 22.75 -12.66 -35.85
C LYS A 244 22.86 -11.56 -36.89
N SER A 245 23.08 -10.32 -36.47
CA SER A 245 23.72 -9.32 -37.32
C SER A 245 25.17 -9.78 -37.46
N GLY A 246 25.34 -10.96 -38.05
CA GLY A 246 26.57 -11.49 -38.57
C GLY A 246 26.80 -10.85 -39.93
N ALA A 247 26.92 -9.54 -39.92
CA ALA A 247 27.82 -8.84 -40.80
C ALA A 247 28.66 -8.04 -39.82
N GLY A 248 29.83 -8.59 -39.47
CA GLY A 248 30.80 -7.85 -38.67
C GLY A 248 30.93 -6.46 -39.27
N ARG A 249 30.85 -5.41 -38.45
CA ARG A 249 31.41 -4.13 -38.85
C ARG A 249 32.86 -4.44 -39.20
N LYS A 250 33.19 -4.43 -40.50
CA LYS A 250 34.57 -4.27 -40.91
C LYS A 250 34.94 -2.88 -40.40
N GLU A 251 35.65 -2.81 -39.29
CA GLU A 251 36.29 -1.56 -38.89
C GLU A 251 37.10 -1.10 -40.09
N ILE A 252 36.75 0.06 -40.65
CA ILE A 252 37.57 0.69 -41.67
C ILE A 252 38.81 1.14 -40.92
N ILE A 253 39.91 0.40 -41.10
CA ILE A 253 41.21 0.81 -40.56
C ILE A 253 41.48 2.21 -41.11
N PRO A 254 41.60 3.24 -40.26
CA PRO A 254 41.86 4.59 -40.73
C PRO A 254 43.22 4.63 -41.43
N LYS A 255 43.34 5.44 -42.50
CA LYS A 255 44.52 5.46 -43.38
C LYS A 255 45.86 5.61 -42.65
N TRP A 256 45.88 6.26 -41.48
CA TRP A 256 47.08 6.42 -40.67
C TRP A 256 47.59 5.12 -40.03
N ALA A 257 46.74 4.09 -39.88
CA ALA A 257 47.07 2.82 -39.24
C ALA A 257 47.42 1.69 -40.24
N GLN A 258 47.40 1.95 -41.56
CA GLN A 258 47.73 0.94 -42.57
C GLN A 258 49.23 0.85 -42.91
N ASN A 259 50.04 1.81 -42.47
CA ASN A 259 51.46 1.85 -42.82
C ASN A 259 52.33 1.51 -41.61
N GLY A 260 52.45 0.21 -41.35
CA GLY A 260 53.27 -0.33 -40.27
C GLY A 260 53.82 -1.71 -40.56
N ALA A 261 54.13 -2.03 -41.83
CA ALA A 261 54.86 -3.24 -42.17
C ALA A 261 55.62 -3.04 -43.49
N SER A 262 56.92 -2.72 -43.36
CA SER A 262 58.06 -3.21 -44.16
C SER A 262 59.11 -2.11 -44.28
N GLN A 263 60.15 -2.19 -43.43
CA GLN A 263 61.47 -1.74 -43.85
C GLN A 263 62.05 -2.81 -44.77
N ALA A 264 62.46 -2.43 -45.98
CA ALA A 264 63.66 -2.94 -46.65
C ALA A 264 63.97 -2.06 -47.87
N ASP A 265 65.06 -1.31 -47.76
CA ASP A 265 66.06 -0.96 -48.79
C ASP A 265 65.61 -0.70 -50.24
N SER A 266 65.85 0.52 -50.75
CA SER A 266 67.10 0.87 -51.48
C SER A 266 67.03 2.24 -52.20
N LYS A 267 67.92 3.15 -51.73
CA LYS A 267 68.72 4.23 -52.41
C LYS A 267 68.15 5.17 -53.51
N PRO A 268 68.82 6.34 -53.74
CA PRO A 268 68.17 7.62 -54.04
C PRO A 268 68.55 8.24 -55.41
N ASN A 269 67.79 9.26 -55.86
CA ASN A 269 68.24 10.45 -56.60
C ASN A 269 67.01 11.37 -56.87
N SER A 270 67.06 12.68 -56.59
CA SER A 270 67.47 13.78 -57.50
C SER A 270 66.38 14.05 -58.58
N SER A 271 65.89 15.24 -58.88
CA SER A 271 66.10 16.63 -58.46
C SER A 271 64.83 17.46 -58.80
N ASP A 272 64.90 18.74 -58.47
CA ASP A 272 64.27 19.91 -59.10
C ASP A 272 62.74 20.09 -59.06
N ASN A 273 62.21 21.12 -58.40
CA ASN A 273 62.26 22.58 -58.63
C ASN A 273 61.08 22.99 -59.53
N GLU A 274 60.14 23.75 -58.97
CA GLU A 274 59.51 24.91 -59.63
C GLU A 274 58.60 25.63 -58.64
N GLN A 275 59.10 26.80 -58.24
CA GLN A 275 58.30 27.96 -57.81
C GLN A 275 57.56 28.48 -59.04
N ASP A 276 56.31 28.90 -58.87
CA ASP A 276 55.75 29.97 -59.70
C ASP A 276 54.75 30.80 -58.90
N ASP A 277 55.24 32.00 -58.60
CA ASP A 277 54.64 33.31 -58.64
C ASP A 277 53.30 33.65 -57.97
N MET A 278 53.43 34.69 -57.16
CA MET A 278 52.44 35.57 -56.58
C MET A 278 51.72 36.38 -57.65
N SER A 279 50.44 36.64 -57.44
CA SER A 279 49.80 37.87 -57.93
C SER A 279 49.40 38.71 -56.72
N ASP A 280 50.20 39.74 -56.49
CA ASP A 280 49.90 40.89 -55.63
C ASP A 280 48.77 41.71 -56.27
N GLU A 281 47.55 41.59 -55.77
CA GLU A 281 46.61 42.71 -55.71
C GLU A 281 45.41 42.30 -54.86
N ALA A 282 45.01 43.19 -53.94
CA ALA A 282 43.95 43.03 -52.95
C ALA A 282 44.31 42.15 -51.74
N PHE A 283 44.88 42.76 -50.69
CA PHE A 283 44.23 42.82 -49.36
C PHE A 283 45.14 43.38 -48.24
N LEU A 284 46.05 44.33 -48.54
CA LEU A 284 46.63 45.20 -47.53
C LEU A 284 46.02 46.61 -47.61
N ALA A 285 45.60 47.09 -46.44
CA ALA A 285 45.20 48.46 -46.10
C ALA A 285 43.74 48.86 -46.35
N LEU A 286 42.83 48.41 -45.48
CA LEU A 286 41.88 49.36 -44.87
C LEU A 286 41.45 48.90 -43.47
N VAL A 287 42.09 49.51 -42.47
CA VAL A 287 41.57 49.77 -41.11
C VAL A 287 41.62 48.60 -40.14
N ASN A 288 42.83 48.40 -39.61
CA ASN A 288 43.03 48.10 -38.21
C ASN A 288 43.21 49.45 -37.47
N SER A 289 42.19 49.87 -36.73
CA SER A 289 42.24 50.88 -35.67
C SER A 289 41.06 50.50 -34.75
N GLN A 290 41.23 49.68 -33.72
CA GLN A 290 41.86 50.02 -32.43
C GLN A 290 41.53 51.45 -31.99
N GLU A 291 40.89 51.53 -30.82
CA GLU A 291 40.96 52.62 -29.84
C GLU A 291 40.46 54.00 -30.33
N GLU A 292 39.40 54.62 -29.81
CA GLU A 292 39.13 55.05 -28.43
C GLU A 292 37.65 55.47 -28.35
N ALA A 293 36.90 54.99 -27.35
CA ALA A 293 36.40 55.77 -26.21
C ALA A 293 35.19 56.70 -26.49
N LYS A 294 34.11 56.40 -25.74
CA LYS A 294 33.02 57.28 -25.28
C LYS A 294 31.94 57.70 -26.28
#